data_AF-A0A6G2QL84-F1
#
_entry.id   AF-A0A6G2QL84-F1
#
_cell.length_a   1.000
_cell.length_b   1.000
_cell.length_c   1.000
_cell.angle_alpha   90.00
_cell.angle_beta   90.00
_cell.angle_gamma   90.00
#
_symmetry.space_group_name_H-M   'P 1'
#
loop_
_entity.id
_entity.type
_entity.pdbx_description
1 polymer ?
#
loop_
_entity_poly.entity_id
_entity_poly.type
_entity_poly.pdbx_seq_one_letter_code
_entity_poly.pdbx_strand_id
1 'polypeptide(L)'
;MSGPHENSAFAALRGQLQDAAATFADGPGALEGILLGMVDDVDRAAREPLEIFPVCHHSPASALAMARRLREKQPKVVYLELCEDMAPLLTELRNCRLPVALQAFAGDVDGFPAQWAPLSVVAPITEVSAEYQAIAYALDTPDVELVLVDRSSDHVFQWDRRDELTQETETEASASEKPAEAALHGEAVGVEIGDLRPRFAELEEHLLRHGKVRHWSEWWHQYVEVPLGTSDHDTYRQVMFLIGSLFRRLAPGDGDRVRVDEDRERYMWTRMREHLAATGTDPADCLYVCGAFHAASRVEEFGVDGSAGTFTISPRTGTTWQYGLIPSSHAAIEAQFGLASGSVSIASTEWTKSLKRTRVQPYRLAGQAGTKPSRAKKTPGRKTAAGVVLTPAPDPAGADRLTGFLQRPPVLDRLDEAELLGWSVDIVRAARRNGYLASTADAIAVFETSILLAGMRDRAKPTPYDFQDAAVTCIEKDSVPGRRDV
;
A
#
# COMPACT_ATOMS: atom_id res chain seq x y z
N MET A 1 2.44 11.78 41.60
CA MET A 1 1.53 12.34 40.58
C MET A 1 1.61 11.40 39.40
N SER A 2 0.60 10.55 39.23
CA SER A 2 0.51 9.59 38.13
C SER A 2 0.34 10.35 36.81
N GLY A 3 1.27 10.17 35.88
CA GLY A 3 1.19 10.80 34.56
C GLY A 3 0.04 10.22 33.72
N PRO A 4 -0.37 10.90 32.64
CA PRO A 4 -1.47 10.48 31.76
C PRO A 4 -1.28 9.11 31.07
N HIS A 5 -0.13 8.45 31.26
CA HIS A 5 0.26 7.22 30.56
C HIS A 5 0.14 5.93 31.41
N GLU A 6 -0.09 5.99 32.72
CA GLU A 6 -0.19 4.79 33.58
C GLU A 6 -1.44 3.92 33.29
N ASN A 7 -2.47 4.49 32.64
CA ASN A 7 -3.71 3.79 32.28
C ASN A 7 -3.78 3.35 30.80
N SER A 8 -2.65 3.36 30.08
CA SER A 8 -2.59 2.90 28.69
C SER A 8 -2.59 1.36 28.60
N ALA A 9 -3.29 0.82 27.60
CA ALA A 9 -3.24 -0.61 27.28
C ALA A 9 -1.81 -1.09 26.97
N PHE A 10 -0.93 -0.19 26.53
CA PHE A 10 0.44 -0.48 26.10
C PHE A 10 1.51 -0.15 27.18
N ALA A 11 1.11 0.10 28.43
CA ALA A 11 2.05 0.50 29.49
C ALA A 11 3.19 -0.52 29.71
N ALA A 12 2.89 -1.82 29.62
CA ALA A 12 3.89 -2.88 29.74
C ALA A 12 4.91 -2.87 28.59
N LEU A 13 4.44 -2.72 27.34
CA LEU A 13 5.31 -2.60 26.17
C LEU A 13 6.21 -1.36 26.27
N ARG A 14 5.64 -0.23 26.70
CA ARG A 14 6.36 1.02 26.92
C ARG A 14 7.52 0.83 27.89
N GLY A 15 7.28 0.17 29.03
CA GLY A 15 8.33 -0.13 30.01
C GLY A 15 9.47 -0.97 29.42
N GLN A 16 9.13 -2.03 28.67
CA GLN A 16 10.15 -2.88 28.02
C GLN A 16 11.00 -2.09 27.00
N LEU A 17 10.39 -1.22 26.20
CA LEU A 17 11.10 -0.40 25.22
C LEU A 17 11.96 0.69 25.89
N GLN A 18 11.52 1.22 27.03
CA GLN A 18 12.30 2.15 27.82
C GLN A 18 13.56 1.48 28.39
N ASP A 19 13.41 0.29 28.98
CA ASP A 19 14.53 -0.51 29.49
C ASP A 19 15.52 -0.87 28.37
N ALA A 20 14.99 -1.23 27.19
CA ALA A 20 15.81 -1.49 26.01
C ALA A 20 16.58 -0.24 25.57
N ALA A 21 15.91 0.92 25.46
CA ALA A 21 16.57 2.17 25.09
C ALA A 21 17.72 2.54 26.06
N ALA A 22 17.49 2.39 27.36
CA ALA A 22 18.49 2.64 28.39
C ALA A 22 19.68 1.66 28.34
N THR A 23 19.45 0.44 27.84
CA THR A 23 20.51 -0.58 27.68
C THR A 23 21.36 -0.33 26.43
N PHE A 24 20.75 0.11 25.33
CA PHE A 24 21.42 0.26 24.03
C PHE A 24 21.98 1.67 23.76
N ALA A 25 21.54 2.68 24.50
CA ALA A 25 22.08 4.04 24.39
C ALA A 25 22.96 4.36 25.60
N ASP A 26 24.12 4.98 25.38
CA ASP A 26 24.96 5.58 26.44
C ASP A 26 24.31 6.89 26.98
N GLY A 27 23.03 6.83 27.39
CA GLY A 27 22.24 7.93 27.96
C GLY A 27 20.83 8.09 27.35
N PRO A 28 19.93 8.88 27.98
CA PRO A 28 18.61 9.19 27.44
C PRO A 28 18.77 10.06 26.19
N GLY A 29 18.51 9.48 25.02
CA GLY A 29 18.78 10.07 23.72
C GLY A 29 17.83 9.53 22.65
N ALA A 30 17.96 10.04 21.41
CA ALA A 30 17.04 9.90 20.28
C ALA A 30 16.37 8.51 20.09
N LEU A 31 17.05 7.40 20.43
CA LEU A 31 16.50 6.05 20.41
C LEU A 31 15.26 5.88 21.31
N GLU A 32 15.28 6.40 22.54
CA GLU A 32 14.13 6.33 23.46
C GLU A 32 12.93 7.08 22.86
N GLY A 33 13.16 8.29 22.33
CA GLY A 33 12.13 9.09 21.68
C GLY A 33 11.55 8.41 20.42
N ILE A 34 12.34 7.60 19.72
CA ILE A 34 11.85 6.79 18.60
C ILE A 34 10.98 5.64 19.13
N LEU A 35 11.53 4.79 20.00
CA LEU A 35 10.86 3.58 20.49
C LEU A 35 9.56 3.87 21.24
N LEU A 36 9.60 4.78 22.21
CA LEU A 36 8.42 5.14 23.00
C LEU A 36 7.39 5.85 22.14
N GLY A 37 7.85 6.73 21.26
CA GLY A 37 6.96 7.50 20.41
C GLY A 37 6.20 6.64 19.39
N MET A 38 6.76 5.52 18.91
CA MET A 38 6.02 4.60 18.06
C MET A 38 4.82 3.98 18.79
N VAL A 39 5.01 3.57 20.04
CA VAL A 39 3.93 3.02 20.87
C VAL A 39 2.92 4.09 21.23
N ASP A 40 3.36 5.32 21.48
CA ASP A 40 2.47 6.46 21.73
C ASP A 40 1.59 6.78 20.51
N ASP A 41 2.13 6.69 19.29
CA ASP A 41 1.34 6.88 18.07
C ASP A 41 0.30 5.75 17.87
N VAL A 42 0.65 4.50 18.19
CA VAL A 42 -0.29 3.36 18.18
C VAL A 42 -1.41 3.54 19.21
N ASP A 43 -1.06 3.93 20.44
CA ASP A 43 -2.01 4.16 21.53
C ASP A 43 -2.95 5.34 21.23
N ARG A 44 -2.42 6.45 20.69
CA ARG A 44 -3.23 7.58 20.23
C ARG A 44 -4.23 7.15 19.17
N ALA A 45 -3.76 6.45 18.14
CA ALA A 45 -4.63 5.98 17.06
C ALA A 45 -5.71 4.98 17.53
N ALA A 46 -5.37 4.10 18.49
CA ALA A 46 -6.33 3.15 19.04
C ALA A 46 -7.52 3.82 19.75
N ARG A 47 -7.32 5.03 20.30
CA ARG A 47 -8.35 5.81 21.00
C ARG A 47 -9.13 6.78 20.12
N GLU A 48 -8.68 7.01 18.89
CA GLU A 48 -9.32 7.95 17.97
C GLU A 48 -10.76 7.48 17.65
N PRO A 49 -11.80 8.31 17.89
CA PRO A 49 -13.20 7.94 17.61
C PRO A 49 -13.46 7.64 16.13
N LEU A 50 -12.87 8.43 15.23
CA LEU A 50 -12.86 8.12 13.80
C LEU A 50 -11.85 7.02 13.54
N GLU A 51 -12.32 5.84 13.16
CA GLU A 51 -11.40 4.73 12.92
C GLU A 51 -10.51 5.01 11.70
N ILE A 52 -9.21 5.13 11.97
CA ILE A 52 -8.18 5.23 10.94
C ILE A 52 -7.70 3.82 10.57
N PHE A 53 -7.76 3.50 9.28
CA PHE A 53 -7.32 2.26 8.67
C PHE A 53 -6.04 2.50 7.85
N PRO A 54 -4.86 2.19 8.41
CA PRO A 54 -3.58 2.39 7.73
C PRO A 54 -3.37 1.34 6.63
N VAL A 55 -2.94 1.77 5.44
CA VAL A 55 -2.70 0.89 4.28
C VAL A 55 -1.29 1.03 3.71
N CYS A 56 -0.88 0.02 2.95
CA CYS A 56 0.20 0.08 1.98
C CYS A 56 -0.41 -0.08 0.59
N HIS A 57 0.03 0.70 -0.39
CA HIS A 57 -0.51 0.55 -1.75
C HIS A 57 -0.18 -0.83 -2.30
N HIS A 58 -1.07 -1.37 -3.14
CA HIS A 58 -0.90 -2.69 -3.78
C HIS A 58 -0.61 -3.86 -2.83
N SER A 59 -1.03 -3.76 -1.57
CA SER A 59 -0.81 -4.77 -0.53
C SER A 59 -1.97 -5.79 -0.45
N PRO A 60 -1.71 -7.09 -0.70
CA PRO A 60 -2.69 -8.15 -0.45
C PRO A 60 -3.15 -8.21 1.01
N ALA A 61 -2.26 -7.98 1.98
CA ALA A 61 -2.62 -7.95 3.39
C ALA A 61 -3.57 -6.79 3.69
N SER A 62 -3.28 -5.58 3.19
CA SER A 62 -4.19 -4.43 3.31
C SER A 62 -5.55 -4.71 2.68
N ALA A 63 -5.59 -5.26 1.47
CA ALA A 63 -6.85 -5.58 0.79
C ALA A 63 -7.69 -6.61 1.57
N LEU A 64 -7.05 -7.64 2.15
CA LEU A 64 -7.75 -8.67 2.93
C LEU A 64 -8.27 -8.11 4.25
N ALA A 65 -7.43 -7.35 4.95
CA ALA A 65 -7.80 -6.71 6.20
C ALA A 65 -8.96 -5.72 5.99
N MET A 66 -8.92 -4.93 4.91
CA MET A 66 -9.99 -4.01 4.55
C MET A 66 -11.29 -4.76 4.24
N ALA A 67 -11.24 -5.80 3.42
CA ALA A 67 -12.41 -6.60 3.08
C ALA A 67 -13.04 -7.25 4.33
N ARG A 68 -12.24 -7.74 5.28
CA ARG A 68 -12.75 -8.22 6.58
C ARG A 68 -13.39 -7.07 7.37
N ARG A 69 -12.67 -5.96 7.51
CA ARG A 69 -13.10 -4.85 8.35
C ARG A 69 -14.41 -4.22 7.87
N LEU A 70 -14.57 -4.00 6.57
CA LEU A 70 -15.82 -3.45 6.01
C LEU A 70 -17.05 -4.34 6.28
N ARG A 71 -16.87 -5.66 6.38
CA ARG A 71 -17.96 -6.59 6.74
C ARG A 71 -18.32 -6.53 8.22
N GLU A 72 -17.34 -6.28 9.06
CA GLU A 72 -17.51 -6.22 10.51
C GLU A 72 -18.04 -4.85 10.96
N LYS A 73 -17.42 -3.77 10.47
CA LYS A 73 -17.71 -2.39 10.86
C LYS A 73 -18.93 -1.83 10.15
N GLN A 74 -19.10 -2.15 8.87
CA GLN A 74 -20.15 -1.60 8.01
C GLN A 74 -20.28 -0.06 8.13
N PRO A 75 -19.19 0.71 7.85
CA PRO A 75 -19.23 2.16 8.01
C PRO A 75 -20.24 2.81 7.05
N LYS A 76 -20.83 3.93 7.49
CA LYS A 76 -21.74 4.78 6.71
C LYS A 76 -20.98 5.78 5.84
N VAL A 77 -19.79 6.20 6.27
CA VAL A 77 -18.92 7.10 5.49
C VAL A 77 -17.53 6.49 5.42
N VAL A 78 -16.98 6.46 4.21
CA VAL A 78 -15.58 6.09 3.96
C VAL A 78 -14.85 7.34 3.49
N TYR A 79 -13.90 7.81 4.29
CA TYR A 79 -12.92 8.81 3.87
C TYR A 79 -11.73 8.09 3.22
N LEU A 80 -11.32 8.51 2.03
CA LEU A 80 -10.21 7.90 1.31
C LEU A 80 -9.16 8.94 0.94
N GLU A 81 -7.90 8.67 1.29
CA GLU A 81 -6.73 9.42 0.82
C GLU A 81 -6.60 9.26 -0.69
N LEU A 82 -7.28 10.11 -1.45
CA LEU A 82 -7.17 10.24 -2.90
C LEU A 82 -7.58 11.67 -3.25
N CYS A 83 -7.07 12.22 -4.35
CA CYS A 83 -7.34 13.60 -4.74
C CYS A 83 -8.84 13.88 -4.81
N GLU A 84 -9.32 14.87 -4.05
CA GLU A 84 -10.74 15.17 -3.90
C GLU A 84 -11.48 15.41 -5.24
N ASP A 85 -10.78 15.91 -6.25
CA ASP A 85 -11.32 16.20 -7.57
C ASP A 85 -11.42 15.01 -8.52
N MET A 86 -10.84 13.86 -8.16
CA MET A 86 -10.98 12.63 -8.91
C MET A 86 -12.24 11.82 -8.55
N ALA A 87 -13.00 12.25 -7.54
CA ALA A 87 -14.19 11.54 -7.07
C ALA A 87 -15.21 11.17 -8.17
N PRO A 88 -15.49 12.05 -9.17
CA PRO A 88 -16.42 11.72 -10.25
C PRO A 88 -15.99 10.51 -11.11
N LEU A 89 -14.70 10.14 -11.13
CA LEU A 89 -14.20 9.02 -11.92
C LEU A 89 -14.50 7.66 -11.29
N LEU A 90 -14.79 7.60 -9.99
CA LEU A 90 -14.89 6.33 -9.27
C LEU A 90 -16.08 5.48 -9.71
N THR A 91 -17.19 6.12 -10.11
CA THR A 91 -18.36 5.41 -10.64
C THR A 91 -18.06 4.72 -11.97
N GLU A 92 -17.14 5.27 -12.77
CA GLU A 92 -16.74 4.75 -14.07
C GLU A 92 -15.83 3.51 -13.98
N LEU A 93 -15.29 3.19 -12.80
CA LEU A 93 -14.51 1.97 -12.58
C LEU A 93 -15.29 0.68 -12.90
N ARG A 94 -16.63 0.73 -12.87
CA ARG A 94 -17.51 -0.36 -13.33
C ARG A 94 -17.32 -0.67 -14.81
N ASN A 95 -16.98 0.32 -15.60
CA ASN A 95 -16.80 0.20 -17.05
C ASN A 95 -15.39 -0.26 -17.42
N CYS A 96 -14.51 -0.46 -16.45
CA CYS A 96 -13.09 -0.78 -16.66
C CYS A 96 -12.73 -2.20 -16.24
N ARG A 97 -11.73 -2.76 -16.94
CA ARG A 97 -10.98 -3.94 -16.50
C ARG A 97 -9.72 -3.46 -15.79
N LEU A 98 -9.54 -3.86 -14.53
CA LEU A 98 -8.34 -3.52 -13.75
C LEU A 98 -7.10 -4.28 -14.27
N PRO A 99 -5.89 -3.70 -14.15
CA PRO A 99 -5.59 -2.37 -13.58
C PRO A 99 -5.98 -1.20 -14.50
N VAL A 100 -6.37 -0.10 -13.88
CA VAL A 100 -6.72 1.18 -14.55
C VAL A 100 -6.13 2.32 -13.72
N ALA A 101 -5.82 3.47 -14.31
CA ALA A 101 -5.45 4.66 -13.55
C ALA A 101 -6.48 5.78 -13.73
N LEU A 102 -6.83 6.44 -12.64
CA LEU A 102 -7.52 7.72 -12.68
C LEU A 102 -6.52 8.76 -13.16
N GLN A 103 -6.96 9.66 -14.02
CA GLN A 103 -6.11 10.72 -14.54
C GLN A 103 -6.81 12.06 -14.39
N ALA A 104 -6.05 13.04 -13.90
CA ALA A 104 -6.33 14.46 -14.10
C ALA A 104 -5.27 15.01 -15.07
N PHE A 105 -5.71 15.78 -16.06
CA PHE A 105 -4.86 16.32 -17.11
C PHE A 105 -5.21 17.78 -17.40
N ALA A 106 -4.21 18.64 -17.48
CA ALA A 106 -4.37 20.03 -17.92
C ALA A 106 -3.38 20.29 -19.07
N GLY A 107 -3.93 20.51 -20.28
CA GLY A 107 -3.13 20.84 -21.46
C GLY A 107 -2.59 22.27 -21.43
N ASP A 108 -3.41 23.20 -20.92
CA ASP A 108 -3.06 24.59 -20.66
C ASP A 108 -3.21 24.87 -19.15
N VAL A 109 -2.42 25.81 -18.63
CA VAL A 109 -2.42 26.18 -17.21
C VAL A 109 -2.77 27.65 -17.01
N ASP A 110 -3.44 27.96 -15.91
CA ASP A 110 -3.74 29.32 -15.46
C ASP A 110 -3.46 29.40 -13.95
N GLY A 111 -2.41 30.14 -13.58
CA GLY A 111 -1.89 30.22 -12.21
C GLY A 111 -0.64 29.36 -11.94
N PHE A 112 -0.20 28.55 -12.92
CA PHE A 112 1.11 27.89 -12.92
C PHE A 112 2.04 28.48 -14.00
N PRO A 113 3.36 28.29 -13.89
CA PRO A 113 4.28 28.62 -14.97
C PRO A 113 3.94 27.85 -16.26
N ALA A 114 3.86 28.56 -17.39
CA ALA A 114 3.44 27.98 -18.67
C ALA A 114 4.33 26.80 -19.11
N GLN A 115 5.62 26.82 -18.76
CA GLN A 115 6.56 25.74 -19.08
C GLN A 115 6.31 24.44 -18.31
N TRP A 116 5.45 24.44 -17.28
CA TRP A 116 5.06 23.21 -16.60
C TRP A 116 3.98 22.43 -17.36
N ALA A 117 3.30 23.06 -18.33
CA ALA A 117 2.27 22.40 -19.12
C ALA A 117 2.89 21.43 -20.15
N PRO A 118 2.26 20.26 -20.40
CA PRO A 118 1.01 19.79 -19.79
C PRO A 118 1.23 19.24 -18.37
N LEU A 119 0.23 19.41 -17.50
CA LEU A 119 0.22 18.79 -16.17
C LEU A 119 -0.60 17.50 -16.19
N SER A 120 -0.08 16.44 -15.58
CA SER A 120 -0.83 15.19 -15.41
C SER A 120 -0.60 14.56 -14.06
N VAL A 121 -1.70 14.19 -13.40
CA VAL A 121 -1.71 13.39 -12.17
C VAL A 121 -2.36 12.05 -12.47
N VAL A 122 -1.73 10.95 -12.06
CA VAL A 122 -2.30 9.60 -12.20
C VAL A 122 -2.38 8.89 -10.85
N ALA A 123 -3.48 8.20 -10.61
CA ALA A 123 -3.68 7.33 -9.44
C ALA A 123 -4.08 5.93 -9.91
N PRO A 124 -3.13 4.98 -9.98
CA PRO A 124 -3.40 3.61 -10.39
C PRO A 124 -4.28 2.86 -9.37
N ILE A 125 -5.20 2.04 -9.88
CA ILE A 125 -6.10 1.20 -9.09
C ILE A 125 -5.97 -0.25 -9.55
N THR A 126 -5.82 -1.14 -8.57
CA THR A 126 -5.77 -2.59 -8.75
C THR A 126 -6.82 -3.25 -7.86
N GLU A 127 -7.24 -4.48 -8.18
CA GLU A 127 -8.12 -5.24 -7.26
C GLU A 127 -7.43 -5.55 -5.92
N VAL A 128 -6.09 -5.56 -5.94
CA VAL A 128 -5.18 -5.96 -4.88
C VAL A 128 -4.82 -4.77 -4.00
N SER A 129 -5.82 -3.99 -3.62
CA SER A 129 -5.60 -2.76 -2.87
C SER A 129 -6.77 -2.50 -1.93
N ALA A 130 -6.48 -2.00 -0.72
CA ALA A 130 -7.52 -1.68 0.26
C ALA A 130 -8.45 -0.57 -0.26
N GLU A 131 -7.90 0.35 -1.04
CA GLU A 131 -8.59 1.45 -1.68
C GLU A 131 -9.67 0.93 -2.62
N TYR A 132 -9.36 -0.02 -3.50
CA TYR A 132 -10.38 -0.63 -4.36
C TYR A 132 -11.45 -1.37 -3.54
N GLN A 133 -11.08 -2.08 -2.47
CA GLN A 133 -12.06 -2.75 -1.61
C GLN A 133 -13.02 -1.74 -0.94
N ALA A 134 -12.49 -0.60 -0.50
CA ALA A 134 -13.25 0.49 0.10
C ALA A 134 -14.16 1.20 -0.91
N ILE A 135 -13.63 1.51 -2.10
CA ILE A 135 -14.39 2.08 -3.22
C ILE A 135 -15.54 1.14 -3.63
N ALA A 136 -15.23 -0.14 -3.84
CA ALA A 136 -16.23 -1.13 -4.25
C ALA A 136 -17.32 -1.31 -3.18
N TYR A 137 -16.96 -1.32 -1.90
CA TYR A 137 -17.93 -1.35 -0.80
C TYR A 137 -18.84 -0.13 -0.82
N ALA A 138 -18.28 1.08 -0.86
CA ALA A 138 -19.07 2.30 -0.76
C ALA A 138 -20.00 2.49 -1.97
N LEU A 139 -19.53 2.20 -3.19
CA LEU A 139 -20.34 2.36 -4.40
C LEU A 139 -21.45 1.32 -4.56
N ASP A 140 -21.35 0.14 -3.95
CA ASP A 140 -22.37 -0.93 -4.03
C ASP A 140 -23.21 -1.10 -2.78
N THR A 141 -22.89 -0.42 -1.69
CA THR A 141 -23.67 -0.49 -0.45
C THR A 141 -24.60 0.73 -0.39
N PRO A 142 -25.93 0.52 -0.31
CA PRO A 142 -26.87 1.62 -0.18
C PRO A 142 -26.55 2.50 1.03
N ASP A 143 -26.77 3.81 0.87
CA ASP A 143 -26.64 4.82 1.94
C ASP A 143 -25.22 4.94 2.53
N VAL A 144 -24.20 4.39 1.86
CA VAL A 144 -22.79 4.60 2.20
C VAL A 144 -22.22 5.71 1.33
N GLU A 145 -21.59 6.69 1.97
CA GLU A 145 -20.92 7.80 1.31
C GLU A 145 -19.42 7.52 1.17
N LEU A 146 -18.86 7.89 0.00
CA LEU A 146 -17.42 7.86 -0.26
C LEU A 146 -16.93 9.29 -0.44
N VAL A 147 -16.02 9.72 0.42
CA VAL A 147 -15.47 11.09 0.43
C VAL A 147 -13.98 11.01 0.20
N LEU A 148 -13.51 11.60 -0.89
CA LEU A 148 -12.08 11.74 -1.17
C LEU A 148 -11.55 12.97 -0.42
N VAL A 149 -10.52 12.79 0.39
CA VAL A 149 -10.09 13.80 1.37
C VAL A 149 -8.68 14.34 1.15
N ASP A 150 -7.89 13.78 0.22
CA ASP A 150 -6.57 14.32 -0.08
C ASP A 150 -6.68 15.52 -1.03
N ARG A 151 -5.60 16.29 -1.10
CA ARG A 151 -5.46 17.51 -1.89
C ARG A 151 -5.90 17.30 -3.34
N SER A 152 -6.51 18.30 -3.95
CA SER A 152 -6.90 18.23 -5.37
C SER A 152 -5.67 18.11 -6.28
N SER A 153 -5.88 17.67 -7.52
CA SER A 153 -4.83 17.58 -8.55
C SER A 153 -4.11 18.92 -8.78
N ASP A 154 -4.84 20.04 -8.66
CA ASP A 154 -4.27 21.38 -8.65
C ASP A 154 -3.27 21.60 -7.48
N HIS A 155 -3.67 21.24 -6.25
CA HIS A 155 -2.82 21.37 -5.06
C HIS A 155 -1.60 20.45 -5.08
N VAL A 156 -1.66 19.32 -5.79
CA VAL A 156 -0.47 18.47 -6.05
C VAL A 156 0.65 19.33 -6.62
N PHE A 157 0.33 20.19 -7.60
CA PHE A 157 1.31 21.04 -8.25
C PHE A 157 1.55 22.38 -7.54
N GLN A 158 0.58 22.93 -6.78
CA GLN A 158 0.84 24.11 -5.95
C GLN A 158 1.88 23.82 -4.85
N TRP A 159 1.94 22.58 -4.37
CA TRP A 159 2.86 22.17 -3.32
C TRP A 159 4.12 21.51 -3.87
N ASP A 160 4.16 21.34 -5.20
CA ASP A 160 5.31 20.81 -5.91
C ASP A 160 6.35 21.93 -6.12
N ARG A 161 7.55 21.72 -5.60
CA ARG A 161 8.64 22.71 -5.63
C ARG A 161 9.59 22.47 -6.80
N ARG A 162 9.06 22.05 -7.97
CA ARG A 162 9.84 21.79 -9.19
C ARG A 162 10.81 22.91 -9.54
N ASP A 163 10.48 24.17 -9.28
CA ASP A 163 11.34 25.33 -9.56
C ASP A 163 12.59 25.43 -8.64
N GLU A 164 12.64 24.71 -7.51
CA GLU A 164 13.82 24.68 -6.61
C GLU A 164 14.80 23.56 -6.97
N LEU A 165 14.34 22.48 -7.61
CA LEU A 165 15.14 21.28 -7.96
C LEU A 165 15.80 21.35 -9.35
N THR A 166 15.32 22.24 -10.23
CA THR A 166 15.87 22.41 -11.60
C THR A 166 17.28 23.02 -11.62
N GLN A 167 17.80 23.53 -10.50
CA GLN A 167 19.18 24.05 -10.44
C GLN A 167 20.26 22.97 -10.23
N GLU A 168 19.91 21.72 -9.87
CA GLU A 168 20.91 20.69 -9.53
C GLU A 168 20.87 19.42 -10.39
N THR A 169 19.86 19.22 -11.26
CA THR A 169 19.62 17.92 -11.91
C THR A 169 19.64 17.96 -13.44
N GLU A 170 20.56 18.71 -14.05
CA GLU A 170 20.78 18.71 -15.51
C GLU A 170 21.73 17.60 -16.02
N THR A 171 21.99 16.56 -15.23
CA THR A 171 22.92 15.50 -15.65
C THR A 171 22.29 14.11 -15.51
N GLU A 172 22.15 13.45 -16.67
CA GLU A 172 21.92 12.02 -16.90
C GLU A 172 20.47 11.51 -16.98
N ALA A 173 19.80 11.80 -18.10
CA ALA A 173 18.74 10.95 -18.63
C ALA A 173 19.33 9.95 -19.66
N SER A 174 19.63 8.73 -19.22
CA SER A 174 19.90 7.60 -20.10
C SER A 174 18.55 7.04 -20.60
N ALA A 175 18.28 7.20 -21.89
CA ALA A 175 17.11 6.61 -22.54
C ALA A 175 17.33 5.10 -22.77
N SER A 176 17.03 4.27 -21.77
CA SER A 176 16.75 2.86 -22.01
C SER A 176 15.34 2.74 -22.60
N GLU A 177 15.16 1.99 -23.69
CA GLU A 177 13.84 1.67 -24.24
C GLU A 177 13.02 0.89 -23.21
N LYS A 178 12.13 1.59 -22.48
CA LYS A 178 11.20 0.95 -21.55
C LYS A 178 10.18 0.10 -22.35
N PRO A 179 9.79 -1.09 -21.88
CA PRO A 179 8.72 -1.86 -22.51
C PRO A 179 7.45 -1.02 -22.69
N ALA A 180 6.74 -1.17 -23.81
CA ALA A 180 5.52 -0.37 -24.11
C ALA A 180 4.46 -0.39 -22.99
N GLU A 181 4.34 -1.50 -22.25
CA GLU A 181 3.42 -1.60 -21.09
C GLU A 181 3.86 -0.76 -19.88
N ALA A 182 5.16 -0.49 -19.72
CA ALA A 182 5.71 0.35 -18.65
C ALA A 182 5.62 1.85 -18.97
N ALA A 183 5.36 2.22 -20.23
CA ALA A 183 5.23 3.60 -20.68
C ALA A 183 3.79 4.15 -20.61
N LEU A 184 2.81 3.36 -20.10
CA LEU A 184 1.39 3.73 -20.11
C LEU A 184 1.06 4.98 -19.27
N HIS A 185 1.90 5.34 -18.29
CA HIS A 185 1.70 6.53 -17.45
C HIS A 185 2.47 7.76 -17.92
N GLY A 186 3.35 7.64 -18.93
CA GLY A 186 4.11 8.75 -19.47
C GLY A 186 4.96 9.48 -18.42
N GLU A 187 4.95 10.82 -18.46
CA GLU A 187 5.65 11.71 -17.51
C GLU A 187 4.72 12.19 -16.36
N ALA A 188 3.60 11.51 -16.14
CA ALA A 188 2.63 11.93 -15.13
C ALA A 188 3.18 11.79 -13.70
N VAL A 189 2.72 12.68 -12.81
CA VAL A 189 2.94 12.56 -11.37
C VAL A 189 2.04 11.46 -10.83
N GLY A 190 2.64 10.39 -10.32
CA GLY A 190 1.92 9.31 -9.64
C GLY A 190 1.56 9.72 -8.22
N VAL A 191 0.27 9.71 -7.89
CA VAL A 191 -0.20 9.83 -6.51
C VAL A 191 -0.29 8.43 -5.93
N GLU A 192 0.54 8.18 -4.92
CA GLU A 192 0.58 6.92 -4.20
C GLU A 192 -0.13 7.03 -2.85
N ILE A 193 -0.93 6.01 -2.52
CA ILE A 193 -1.63 5.90 -1.24
C ILE A 193 -0.83 4.92 -0.38
N GLY A 194 -0.06 5.44 0.58
CA GLY A 194 0.71 4.58 1.47
C GLY A 194 1.99 3.98 0.88
N ASP A 195 2.80 4.83 0.24
CA ASP A 195 4.25 4.56 0.06
C ASP A 195 4.86 4.25 1.45
N LEU A 196 5.34 3.03 1.62
CA LEU A 196 5.98 2.55 2.83
C LEU A 196 7.35 1.98 2.50
N ARG A 197 8.27 2.89 2.19
CA ARG A 197 9.69 2.63 1.99
C ARG A 197 10.54 3.46 2.96
N PRO A 198 11.70 2.95 3.41
CA PRO A 198 12.69 3.75 4.12
C PRO A 198 13.04 5.03 3.34
N ARG A 199 13.11 6.17 4.03
CA ARG A 199 13.40 7.48 3.41
C ARG A 199 14.89 7.79 3.25
N PHE A 200 15.77 6.91 3.72
CA PHE A 200 17.21 7.01 3.52
C PHE A 200 17.80 5.64 3.20
N ALA A 201 18.80 5.65 2.31
CA ALA A 201 19.30 4.45 1.64
C ALA A 201 19.94 3.47 2.63
N GLU A 202 20.58 3.96 3.69
CA GLU A 202 21.30 3.13 4.66
C GLU A 202 20.35 2.21 5.44
N LEU A 203 19.14 2.67 5.77
CA LEU A 203 18.15 1.81 6.42
C LEU A 203 17.67 0.73 5.46
N GLU A 204 17.35 1.08 4.22
CA GLU A 204 16.95 0.09 3.22
C GLU A 204 18.07 -0.93 2.98
N GLU A 205 19.30 -0.48 2.74
CA GLU A 205 20.44 -1.37 2.51
C GLU A 205 20.66 -2.28 3.72
N HIS A 206 20.55 -1.76 4.94
CA HIS A 206 20.65 -2.54 6.15
C HIS A 206 19.57 -3.64 6.20
N LEU A 207 18.30 -3.28 5.97
CA LEU A 207 17.18 -4.22 5.98
C LEU A 207 17.33 -5.30 4.89
N LEU A 208 17.70 -4.92 3.67
CA LEU A 208 17.92 -5.84 2.55
C LEU A 208 19.07 -6.81 2.83
N ARG A 209 20.21 -6.30 3.32
CA ARG A 209 21.38 -7.11 3.68
C ARG A 209 21.04 -8.13 4.75
N HIS A 210 20.36 -7.72 5.81
CA HIS A 210 19.98 -8.62 6.91
C HIS A 210 18.82 -9.56 6.53
N GLY A 211 17.91 -9.12 5.66
CA GLY A 211 16.86 -9.95 5.08
C GLY A 211 17.36 -10.92 4.02
N LYS A 212 18.59 -10.77 3.52
CA LYS A 212 19.22 -11.59 2.47
C LYS A 212 18.39 -11.61 1.18
N VAL A 213 17.87 -10.44 0.82
CA VAL A 213 17.04 -10.18 -0.36
C VAL A 213 17.58 -8.98 -1.13
N ARG A 214 17.24 -8.85 -2.41
CA ARG A 214 17.77 -7.80 -3.29
C ARG A 214 16.83 -6.60 -3.40
N HIS A 215 15.53 -6.84 -3.32
CA HIS A 215 14.53 -5.82 -3.57
C HIS A 215 13.70 -5.51 -2.31
N TRP A 216 13.32 -4.24 -2.16
CA TRP A 216 12.42 -3.80 -1.08
C TRP A 216 11.11 -4.59 -1.06
N SER A 217 10.53 -4.85 -2.24
CA SER A 217 9.30 -5.66 -2.37
C SER A 217 9.45 -7.08 -1.82
N GLU A 218 10.63 -7.70 -1.95
CA GLU A 218 10.91 -9.02 -1.38
C GLU A 218 10.93 -8.97 0.14
N TRP A 219 11.63 -7.97 0.68
CA TRP A 219 11.73 -7.77 2.12
C TRP A 219 10.34 -7.51 2.72
N TRP A 220 9.61 -6.56 2.14
CA TRP A 220 8.25 -6.22 2.55
C TRP A 220 7.32 -7.44 2.50
N HIS A 221 7.38 -8.21 1.42
CA HIS A 221 6.57 -9.41 1.28
C HIS A 221 6.82 -10.42 2.41
N GLN A 222 8.09 -10.71 2.70
CA GLN A 222 8.46 -11.72 3.71
C GLN A 222 8.15 -11.28 5.14
N TYR A 223 8.46 -10.03 5.47
CA TYR A 223 8.45 -9.55 6.86
C TYR A 223 7.20 -8.76 7.24
N VAL A 224 6.39 -8.34 6.27
CA VAL A 224 5.16 -7.56 6.51
C VAL A 224 3.92 -8.23 5.89
N GLU A 225 3.90 -8.49 4.58
CA GLU A 225 2.71 -9.06 3.91
C GLU A 225 2.31 -10.43 4.49
N VAL A 226 3.26 -11.36 4.54
CA VAL A 226 2.98 -12.73 4.98
C VAL A 226 2.51 -12.77 6.46
N PRO A 227 3.22 -12.12 7.42
CA PRO A 227 2.76 -12.07 8.81
C PRO A 227 1.38 -11.44 9.00
N LEU A 228 1.06 -10.39 8.23
CA LEU A 228 -0.22 -9.67 8.36
C LEU A 228 -1.37 -10.32 7.60
N GLY A 229 -1.13 -11.14 6.58
CA GLY A 229 -2.20 -11.73 5.75
C GLY A 229 -3.25 -12.55 6.52
N THR A 230 -2.89 -13.07 7.70
CA THR A 230 -3.78 -13.82 8.61
C THR A 230 -4.04 -13.18 9.96
N SER A 231 -3.54 -11.97 10.20
CA SER A 231 -3.78 -11.30 11.48
C SER A 231 -5.25 -10.88 11.62
N ASP A 232 -5.71 -10.77 12.86
CA ASP A 232 -6.95 -10.06 13.18
C ASP A 232 -6.81 -8.55 12.91
N HIS A 233 -7.95 -7.85 12.97
CA HIS A 233 -8.02 -6.43 12.66
C HIS A 233 -7.15 -5.57 13.59
N ASP A 234 -7.20 -5.81 14.91
CA ASP A 234 -6.46 -5.01 15.88
C ASP A 234 -4.96 -5.17 15.71
N THR A 235 -4.49 -6.41 15.52
CA THR A 235 -3.09 -6.71 15.22
C THR A 235 -2.64 -6.03 13.93
N TYR A 236 -3.43 -6.18 12.86
CA TYR A 236 -3.13 -5.53 11.57
C TYR A 236 -2.96 -4.01 11.74
N ARG A 237 -3.96 -3.39 12.35
CA ARG A 237 -4.02 -1.94 12.55
C ARG A 237 -2.83 -1.48 13.39
N GLN A 238 -2.59 -2.09 14.55
CA GLN A 238 -1.48 -1.71 15.46
C GLN A 238 -0.11 -1.87 14.79
N VAL A 239 0.12 -2.94 14.03
CA VAL A 239 1.41 -3.15 13.34
C VAL A 239 1.61 -2.14 12.22
N MET A 240 0.59 -1.87 11.40
CA MET A 240 0.70 -0.89 10.32
C MET A 240 0.92 0.53 10.88
N PHE A 241 0.26 0.89 11.99
CA PHE A 241 0.55 2.14 12.71
C PHE A 241 2.00 2.20 13.22
N LEU A 242 2.51 1.11 13.79
CA LEU A 242 3.90 1.02 14.25
C LEU A 242 4.87 1.26 13.07
N ILE A 243 4.65 0.59 11.93
CA ILE A 243 5.48 0.72 10.73
C ILE A 243 5.45 2.15 10.18
N GLY A 244 4.26 2.75 10.05
CA GLY A 244 4.11 4.14 9.61
C GLY A 244 4.83 5.13 10.53
N SER A 245 4.68 4.94 11.86
CA SER A 245 5.38 5.77 12.85
C SER A 245 6.90 5.59 12.79
N LEU A 246 7.38 4.36 12.61
CA LEU A 246 8.81 4.04 12.47
C LEU A 246 9.41 4.83 11.30
N PHE A 247 8.83 4.72 10.10
CA PHE A 247 9.35 5.40 8.91
C PHE A 247 9.26 6.92 9.01
N ARG A 248 8.23 7.48 9.66
CA ARG A 248 8.22 8.92 9.99
C ARG A 248 9.37 9.35 10.87
N ARG A 249 9.70 8.55 11.89
CA ARG A 249 10.74 8.86 12.89
C ARG A 249 12.13 8.66 12.30
N LEU A 250 12.26 7.78 11.33
CA LEU A 250 13.49 7.44 10.62
C LEU A 250 13.55 8.15 9.25
N ALA A 251 13.37 9.47 9.25
CA ALA A 251 13.43 10.32 8.06
C ALA A 251 14.41 11.51 8.22
N PRO A 252 15.71 11.25 8.42
CA PRO A 252 16.70 12.33 8.49
C PRO A 252 16.86 13.01 7.13
N GLY A 253 16.92 14.35 7.11
CA GLY A 253 17.32 15.13 5.93
C GLY A 253 16.23 15.46 4.91
N ASP A 254 14.96 15.07 5.15
CA ASP A 254 13.87 15.24 4.19
C ASP A 254 12.79 16.22 4.68
N GLY A 255 13.23 17.36 5.22
CA GLY A 255 12.36 18.33 5.89
C GLY A 255 11.24 18.87 5.01
N ASP A 256 11.51 19.08 3.72
CA ASP A 256 10.51 19.57 2.78
C ASP A 256 9.46 18.53 2.40
N ARG A 257 9.84 17.27 2.13
CA ARG A 257 8.87 16.20 1.88
C ARG A 257 8.03 15.94 3.12
N VAL A 258 8.66 15.91 4.30
CA VAL A 258 7.94 15.80 5.58
C VAL A 258 6.94 16.96 5.75
N ARG A 259 7.32 18.19 5.41
CA ARG A 259 6.40 19.34 5.46
C ARG A 259 5.21 19.17 4.51
N VAL A 260 5.44 18.70 3.27
CA VAL A 260 4.36 18.42 2.31
C VAL A 260 3.43 17.32 2.84
N ASP A 261 3.98 16.24 3.43
CA ASP A 261 3.18 15.18 4.04
C ASP A 261 2.34 15.69 5.21
N GLU A 262 2.92 16.54 6.06
CA GLU A 262 2.16 17.19 7.13
C GLU A 262 1.07 18.11 6.57
N ASP A 263 1.33 18.89 5.52
CA ASP A 263 0.33 19.76 4.89
C ASP A 263 -0.81 18.93 4.27
N ARG A 264 -0.50 17.76 3.69
CA ARG A 264 -1.53 16.77 3.27
C ARG A 264 -2.36 16.28 4.44
N GLU A 265 -1.75 15.98 5.58
CA GLU A 265 -2.47 15.53 6.76
C GLU A 265 -3.37 16.62 7.33
N ARG A 266 -2.89 17.85 7.40
CA ARG A 266 -3.69 19.03 7.79
C ARG A 266 -4.89 19.19 6.85
N TYR A 267 -4.67 19.02 5.55
CA TYR A 267 -5.72 19.07 4.54
C TYR A 267 -6.77 17.98 4.77
N MET A 268 -6.35 16.71 4.86
CA MET A 268 -7.24 15.56 5.04
C MET A 268 -8.07 15.69 6.32
N TRP A 269 -7.44 16.04 7.45
CA TRP A 269 -8.16 16.24 8.71
C TRP A 269 -9.12 17.45 8.67
N THR A 270 -8.73 18.52 7.98
CA THR A 270 -9.63 19.67 7.76
C THR A 270 -10.86 19.25 6.96
N ARG A 271 -10.68 18.56 5.83
CA ARG A 271 -11.79 18.06 5.00
C ARG A 271 -12.72 17.10 5.74
N MET A 272 -12.17 16.16 6.49
CA MET A 272 -12.97 15.22 7.29
C MET A 272 -13.82 15.95 8.33
N ARG A 273 -13.26 16.94 9.05
CA ARG A 273 -14.01 17.73 10.02
C ARG A 273 -15.07 18.62 9.38
N GLU A 274 -14.76 19.27 8.26
CA GLU A 274 -15.74 20.05 7.48
C GLU A 274 -16.94 19.17 7.11
N HIS A 275 -16.69 17.95 6.63
CA HIS A 275 -17.73 16.98 6.30
C HIS A 275 -18.54 16.53 7.53
N LEU A 276 -17.87 16.14 8.62
CA LEU A 276 -18.54 15.71 9.85
C LEU A 276 -19.44 16.83 10.40
N ALA A 277 -18.97 18.08 10.40
CA ALA A 277 -19.75 19.23 10.85
C ALA A 277 -20.95 19.51 9.94
N ALA A 278 -20.80 19.37 8.62
CA ALA A 278 -21.87 19.61 7.66
C ALA A 278 -22.97 18.54 7.68
N THR A 279 -22.59 17.28 7.92
CA THR A 279 -23.51 16.12 7.88
C THR A 279 -24.06 15.71 9.23
N GLY A 280 -23.35 16.02 10.32
CA GLY A 280 -23.67 15.54 11.66
C GLY A 280 -23.44 14.02 11.83
N THR A 281 -22.65 13.41 10.96
CA THR A 281 -22.34 11.96 11.03
C THR A 281 -21.51 11.66 12.28
N ASP A 282 -21.85 10.59 12.98
CA ASP A 282 -21.06 10.11 14.12
C ASP A 282 -19.70 9.56 13.61
N PRO A 283 -18.55 10.07 14.09
CA PRO A 283 -17.23 9.54 13.72
C PRO A 283 -17.08 8.04 13.91
N ALA A 284 -17.78 7.43 14.88
CA ALA A 284 -17.75 5.99 15.11
C ALA A 284 -18.33 5.17 13.93
N ASP A 285 -19.26 5.76 13.18
CA ASP A 285 -19.86 5.20 11.95
C ASP A 285 -18.99 5.42 10.70
N CYS A 286 -17.87 6.12 10.83
CA CYS A 286 -16.98 6.46 9.72
C CYS A 286 -15.70 5.60 9.72
N LEU A 287 -15.06 5.48 8.55
CA LEU A 287 -13.77 4.83 8.37
C LEU A 287 -12.86 5.71 7.52
N TYR A 288 -11.67 6.04 8.01
CA TYR A 288 -10.66 6.80 7.26
C TYR A 288 -9.55 5.88 6.74
N VAL A 289 -9.46 5.72 5.44
CA VAL A 289 -8.49 4.87 4.74
C VAL A 289 -7.36 5.74 4.20
N CYS A 290 -6.17 5.58 4.76
CA CYS A 290 -4.98 6.35 4.39
C CYS A 290 -3.71 5.52 4.50
N GLY A 291 -2.67 5.95 3.80
CA GLY A 291 -1.34 5.38 3.89
C GLY A 291 -0.84 5.36 5.32
N ALA A 292 -0.21 4.26 5.74
CA ALA A 292 0.18 4.09 7.14
C ALA A 292 1.14 5.19 7.64
N PHE A 293 1.93 5.79 6.73
CA PHE A 293 2.78 6.95 7.02
C PHE A 293 1.96 8.17 7.48
N HIS A 294 0.85 8.47 6.81
CA HIS A 294 -0.08 9.56 7.17
C HIS A 294 -0.99 9.21 8.33
N ALA A 295 -1.29 7.92 8.51
CA ALA A 295 -2.06 7.45 9.66
C ALA A 295 -1.36 7.83 10.98
N ALA A 296 -0.04 7.67 11.07
CA ALA A 296 0.76 8.04 12.25
C ALA A 296 1.11 9.55 12.33
N SER A 297 0.22 10.42 11.84
CA SER A 297 0.42 11.86 11.79
C SER A 297 0.57 12.51 13.16
N ARG A 298 1.40 13.57 13.21
CA ARG A 298 1.72 14.36 14.42
C ARG A 298 1.33 15.82 14.31
N VAL A 299 0.59 16.20 13.28
CA VAL A 299 0.08 17.57 13.13
C VAL A 299 -0.93 17.86 14.24
N GLU A 300 -1.09 19.13 14.62
CA GLU A 300 -2.03 19.53 15.67
C GLU A 300 -3.49 19.25 15.28
N GLU A 301 -3.75 19.22 13.97
CA GLU A 301 -5.02 18.89 13.35
C GLU A 301 -5.35 17.39 13.41
N PHE A 302 -4.48 16.52 13.92
CA PHE A 302 -4.77 15.09 13.99
C PHE A 302 -5.99 14.78 14.86
N GLY A 303 -6.90 13.97 14.35
CA GLY A 303 -8.09 13.50 15.06
C GLY A 303 -9.32 14.39 14.92
N VAL A 304 -10.48 13.86 15.30
CA VAL A 304 -11.75 14.59 15.29
C VAL A 304 -11.75 15.79 16.23
N ASP A 305 -11.01 15.69 17.34
CA ASP A 305 -10.82 16.73 18.35
C ASP A 305 -9.53 17.54 18.15
N GLY A 306 -8.84 17.36 17.01
CA GLY A 306 -7.63 18.12 16.66
C GLY A 306 -7.90 19.63 16.51
N SER A 307 -6.85 20.45 16.56
CA SER A 307 -6.94 21.91 16.44
C SER A 307 -7.66 22.32 15.16
N ALA A 308 -8.88 22.85 15.29
CA ALA A 308 -9.67 23.32 14.15
C ALA A 308 -9.31 24.77 13.79
N GLY A 309 -9.32 25.09 12.49
CA GLY A 309 -9.08 26.45 11.98
C GLY A 309 -7.63 26.92 11.99
N THR A 310 -6.68 26.05 12.33
CA THR A 310 -5.24 26.34 12.31
C THR A 310 -4.60 26.19 10.92
N PHE A 311 -5.24 25.48 10.01
CA PHE A 311 -4.82 25.30 8.63
C PHE A 311 -5.85 25.88 7.66
N THR A 312 -5.40 26.69 6.70
CA THR A 312 -6.25 27.22 5.63
C THR A 312 -5.88 26.55 4.31
N ILE A 313 -6.84 25.84 3.71
CA ILE A 313 -6.69 25.28 2.37
C ILE A 313 -6.65 26.44 1.36
N SER A 314 -5.60 26.53 0.55
CA SER A 314 -5.51 27.54 -0.52
C SER A 314 -6.62 27.33 -1.56
N PRO A 315 -7.07 28.39 -2.25
CA PRO A 315 -7.93 28.21 -3.41
C PRO A 315 -7.17 27.51 -4.54
N ARG A 316 -7.89 26.73 -5.36
CA ARG A 316 -7.34 26.21 -6.62
C ARG A 316 -7.00 27.35 -7.58
N THR A 317 -6.05 27.09 -8.48
CA THR A 317 -5.74 28.01 -9.57
C THR A 317 -6.89 28.11 -10.59
N GLY A 318 -6.75 28.98 -11.59
CA GLY A 318 -7.69 29.08 -12.70
C GLY A 318 -7.58 27.92 -13.71
N THR A 319 -6.63 27.01 -13.51
CA THR A 319 -6.34 25.88 -14.41
C THR A 319 -7.58 24.98 -14.59
N THR A 320 -7.92 24.72 -15.85
CA THR A 320 -9.01 23.80 -16.20
C THR A 320 -8.49 22.37 -16.32
N TRP A 321 -8.96 21.50 -15.43
CA TRP A 321 -8.60 20.09 -15.38
C TRP A 321 -9.60 19.21 -16.13
N GLN A 322 -9.08 18.31 -16.96
CA GLN A 322 -9.82 17.22 -17.60
C GLN A 322 -9.60 15.94 -16.80
N TYR A 323 -10.67 15.15 -16.61
CA TYR A 323 -10.62 13.93 -15.83
C TYR A 323 -10.99 12.73 -16.69
N GLY A 324 -10.23 11.63 -16.55
CA GLY A 324 -10.47 10.42 -17.31
C GLY A 324 -9.90 9.17 -16.64
N LEU A 325 -10.21 8.01 -17.22
CA LEU A 325 -9.61 6.73 -16.86
C LEU A 325 -8.73 6.26 -18.01
N ILE A 326 -7.47 5.95 -17.71
CA ILE A 326 -6.51 5.43 -18.69
C ILE A 326 -6.18 3.95 -18.41
N PRO A 327 -5.95 3.13 -19.45
CA PRO A 327 -5.44 1.78 -19.25
C PRO A 327 -4.14 1.79 -18.46
N SER A 328 -3.99 0.86 -17.54
CA SER A 328 -2.74 0.65 -16.80
C SER A 328 -2.32 -0.83 -16.91
N SER A 329 -1.15 -1.14 -16.38
CA SER A 329 -0.59 -2.49 -16.31
C SER A 329 0.20 -2.62 -15.01
N HIS A 330 0.49 -3.85 -14.59
CA HIS A 330 1.39 -4.07 -13.46
C HIS A 330 2.76 -3.42 -13.71
N ALA A 331 3.30 -3.54 -14.92
CA ALA A 331 4.59 -2.95 -15.30
C ALA A 331 4.57 -1.40 -15.29
N ALA A 332 3.45 -0.77 -15.68
CA ALA A 332 3.29 0.68 -15.61
C ALA A 332 3.34 1.17 -14.16
N ILE A 333 2.59 0.49 -13.28
CA ILE A 333 2.56 0.77 -11.84
C ILE A 333 3.96 0.61 -11.24
N GLU A 334 4.63 -0.49 -11.56
CA GLU A 334 5.99 -0.77 -11.08
C GLU A 334 6.98 0.32 -11.54
N ALA A 335 6.90 0.75 -12.80
CA ALA A 335 7.74 1.81 -13.33
C ALA A 335 7.44 3.18 -12.71
N GLN A 336 6.16 3.49 -12.49
CA GLN A 336 5.71 4.77 -11.91
C GLN A 336 6.22 4.97 -10.48
N PHE A 337 6.24 3.91 -9.68
CA PHE A 337 6.60 3.96 -8.26
C PHE A 337 7.99 3.36 -7.96
N GLY A 338 8.78 3.06 -8.99
CA GLY A 338 10.13 2.50 -8.82
C GLY A 338 10.15 1.15 -8.10
N LEU A 339 9.09 0.34 -8.25
CA LEU A 339 8.99 -0.99 -7.67
C LEU A 339 9.82 -1.99 -8.47
N ALA A 340 10.27 -3.04 -7.80
CA ALA A 340 10.95 -4.12 -8.49
C ALA A 340 10.00 -4.80 -9.49
N SER A 341 10.55 -5.20 -10.64
CA SER A 341 9.79 -5.83 -11.70
C SER A 341 9.02 -7.05 -11.20
N GLY A 342 7.77 -7.17 -11.62
CA GLY A 342 6.87 -8.25 -11.25
C GLY A 342 6.24 -8.12 -9.87
N SER A 343 6.65 -7.17 -9.01
CA SER A 343 6.13 -7.05 -7.63
C SER A 343 4.61 -6.92 -7.55
N VAL A 344 3.98 -6.16 -8.45
CA VAL A 344 2.52 -5.97 -8.46
C VAL A 344 1.83 -7.24 -8.96
N SER A 345 2.45 -7.95 -9.90
CA SER A 345 1.94 -9.25 -10.37
C SER A 345 2.05 -10.36 -9.32
N ILE A 346 3.12 -10.34 -8.52
CA ILE A 346 3.32 -11.23 -7.38
C ILE A 346 2.25 -10.94 -6.32
N ALA A 347 2.02 -9.68 -5.98
CA ALA A 347 0.94 -9.28 -5.08
C ALA A 347 -0.42 -9.80 -5.56
N SER A 348 -0.74 -9.70 -6.86
CA SER A 348 -1.98 -10.24 -7.43
C SER A 348 -2.14 -11.75 -7.30
N THR A 349 -1.04 -12.48 -7.44
CA THR A 349 -1.01 -13.94 -7.23
C THR A 349 -1.25 -14.27 -5.76
N GLU A 350 -0.56 -13.57 -4.86
CA GLU A 350 -0.67 -13.75 -3.41
C GLU A 350 -2.05 -13.39 -2.86
N TRP A 351 -2.68 -12.35 -3.42
CA TRP A 351 -4.08 -12.02 -3.19
C TRP A 351 -4.98 -13.21 -3.51
N THR A 352 -4.83 -13.79 -4.71
CA THR A 352 -5.64 -14.94 -5.14
C THR A 352 -5.45 -16.16 -4.22
N LYS A 353 -4.21 -16.47 -3.83
CA LYS A 353 -3.92 -17.54 -2.88
C LYS A 353 -4.54 -17.26 -1.52
N SER A 354 -4.39 -16.04 -1.02
CA SER A 354 -4.88 -15.65 0.29
C SER A 354 -6.39 -15.64 0.38
N LEU A 355 -7.11 -15.24 -0.69
CA LEU A 355 -8.56 -15.40 -0.76
C LEU A 355 -8.99 -16.87 -0.65
N LYS A 356 -8.31 -17.79 -1.34
CA LYS A 356 -8.59 -19.24 -1.25
C LYS A 356 -8.33 -19.77 0.16
N ARG A 357 -7.19 -19.39 0.75
CA ARG A 357 -6.73 -19.83 2.06
C ARG A 357 -7.63 -19.33 3.18
N THR A 358 -7.94 -18.04 3.17
CA THR A 358 -8.66 -17.36 4.26
C THR A 358 -10.17 -17.35 4.08
N ARG A 359 -10.65 -17.65 2.87
CA ARG A 359 -12.07 -17.62 2.47
C ARG A 359 -12.75 -16.26 2.65
N VAL A 360 -11.97 -15.20 2.83
CA VAL A 360 -12.44 -13.82 2.79
C VAL A 360 -13.13 -13.61 1.45
N GLN A 361 -14.31 -13.00 1.47
CA GLN A 361 -14.97 -12.58 0.25
C GLN A 361 -14.36 -11.23 -0.16
N PRO A 362 -13.91 -11.03 -1.39
CA PRO A 362 -13.52 -9.70 -1.82
C PRO A 362 -14.76 -8.85 -2.14
N TYR A 363 -14.64 -7.53 -2.05
CA TYR A 363 -15.58 -6.60 -2.68
C TYR A 363 -15.21 -6.45 -4.15
N ARG A 364 -16.23 -6.42 -5.00
CA ARG A 364 -16.12 -6.20 -6.44
C ARG A 364 -17.33 -5.43 -6.91
N LEU A 365 -17.09 -4.44 -7.76
CA LEU A 365 -18.15 -3.63 -8.31
C LEU A 365 -19.15 -4.47 -9.12
N ALA A 366 -20.43 -4.33 -8.81
CA ALA A 366 -21.52 -4.96 -9.54
C ALA A 366 -21.49 -4.52 -11.01
N GLY A 367 -21.51 -5.51 -11.91
CA GLY A 367 -21.46 -5.29 -13.35
C GLY A 367 -20.08 -4.94 -13.91
N GLN A 368 -19.00 -5.04 -13.11
CA GLN A 368 -17.68 -4.59 -13.57
C GLN A 368 -17.16 -5.34 -14.80
N ALA A 369 -16.70 -4.59 -15.79
CA ALA A 369 -16.10 -5.13 -17.00
C ALA A 369 -14.90 -6.04 -16.71
N GLY A 370 -14.78 -7.13 -17.46
CA GLY A 370 -13.70 -8.12 -17.26
C GLY A 370 -13.90 -9.08 -16.09
N THR A 371 -14.93 -8.89 -15.25
CA THR A 371 -15.34 -9.87 -14.25
C THR A 371 -16.34 -10.86 -14.85
N LYS A 372 -16.18 -12.17 -14.58
CA LYS A 372 -17.21 -13.14 -14.97
C LYS A 372 -18.46 -12.89 -14.12
N PRO A 373 -19.67 -12.83 -14.70
CA PRO A 373 -20.88 -12.65 -13.91
C PRO A 373 -20.94 -13.75 -12.87
N SER A 374 -21.02 -13.34 -11.60
CA SER A 374 -21.34 -14.25 -10.50
C SER A 374 -22.65 -14.93 -10.86
N ARG A 375 -22.58 -16.23 -11.16
CA ARG A 375 -23.74 -17.07 -11.41
C ARG A 375 -24.38 -17.36 -10.05
N ALA A 376 -24.87 -16.32 -9.39
CA ALA A 376 -25.67 -16.44 -8.18
C ALA A 376 -26.97 -17.14 -8.60
N LYS A 377 -27.01 -18.47 -8.44
CA LYS A 377 -28.27 -19.20 -8.39
C LYS A 377 -29.05 -18.60 -7.22
N LYS A 378 -30.06 -17.78 -7.54
CA LYS A 378 -31.16 -17.46 -6.61
C LYS A 378 -31.77 -18.78 -6.20
N THR A 379 -31.28 -19.34 -5.10
CA THR A 379 -31.93 -20.45 -4.42
C THR A 379 -32.87 -19.79 -3.41
N PRO A 380 -34.19 -19.91 -3.58
CA PRO A 380 -35.11 -19.33 -2.62
C PRO A 380 -35.01 -20.12 -1.31
N GLY A 381 -34.84 -19.40 -0.20
CA GLY A 381 -35.02 -19.98 1.13
C GLY A 381 -33.89 -20.88 1.62
N ARG A 382 -32.69 -20.32 1.82
CA ARG A 382 -31.83 -20.79 2.90
C ARG A 382 -31.31 -19.56 3.60
N LYS A 383 -31.83 -19.28 4.80
CA LYS A 383 -31.16 -18.38 5.75
C LYS A 383 -29.71 -18.85 5.80
N THR A 384 -28.80 -18.09 5.20
CA THR A 384 -27.38 -18.28 5.40
C THR A 384 -27.17 -18.09 6.89
N ALA A 385 -27.02 -19.20 7.61
CA ALA A 385 -26.33 -19.13 8.88
C ALA A 385 -25.00 -18.45 8.54
N ALA A 386 -24.83 -17.23 9.04
CA ALA A 386 -23.53 -16.60 9.13
C ALA A 386 -22.60 -17.71 9.61
N GLY A 387 -21.59 -18.05 8.80
CA GLY A 387 -20.55 -18.93 9.26
C GLY A 387 -20.05 -18.29 10.54
N VAL A 388 -20.37 -18.92 11.68
CA VAL A 388 -19.83 -18.54 12.96
C VAL A 388 -18.34 -18.83 12.83
N VAL A 389 -17.60 -17.85 12.33
CA VAL A 389 -16.26 -17.62 12.82
C VAL A 389 -16.49 -17.48 14.31
N LEU A 390 -15.96 -18.42 15.09
CA LEU A 390 -15.89 -18.27 16.53
C LEU A 390 -15.03 -17.04 16.76
N THR A 391 -15.66 -15.88 16.78
CA THR A 391 -15.08 -14.68 17.33
C THR A 391 -14.91 -14.98 18.81
N PRO A 392 -13.67 -14.97 19.34
CA PRO A 392 -13.50 -14.76 20.77
C PRO A 392 -14.35 -13.54 21.17
N ALA A 393 -14.79 -13.48 22.43
CA ALA A 393 -15.42 -12.27 22.94
C ALA A 393 -14.60 -11.05 22.49
N PRO A 394 -15.23 -9.96 22.01
CA PRO A 394 -14.48 -8.78 21.61
C PRO A 394 -13.63 -8.37 22.80
N ASP A 395 -12.32 -8.48 22.65
CA ASP A 395 -11.41 -7.84 23.59
C ASP A 395 -11.73 -6.34 23.56
N PRO A 396 -11.56 -5.63 24.69
CA PRO A 396 -11.83 -4.20 24.72
C PRO A 396 -11.09 -3.52 23.56
N ALA A 397 -11.82 -2.70 22.79
CA ALA A 397 -11.24 -1.97 21.67
C ALA A 397 -9.98 -1.23 22.15
N GLY A 398 -8.85 -1.44 21.48
CA GLY A 398 -7.56 -0.88 21.90
C GLY A 398 -6.76 -1.74 22.89
N ALA A 399 -7.12 -3.02 23.10
CA ALA A 399 -6.27 -3.96 23.82
C ALA A 399 -4.91 -4.16 23.12
N ASP A 400 -3.84 -4.34 23.89
CA ASP A 400 -2.50 -4.56 23.36
C ASP A 400 -2.38 -5.94 22.69
N ARG A 401 -2.40 -5.94 21.35
CA ARG A 401 -2.06 -7.10 20.50
C ARG A 401 -0.61 -7.07 20.04
N LEU A 402 -0.04 -5.88 20.02
CA LEU A 402 1.27 -5.59 19.48
C LEU A 402 2.38 -6.31 20.23
N THR A 403 2.33 -6.31 21.58
CA THR A 403 3.34 -7.01 22.40
C THR A 403 3.43 -8.49 22.04
N GLY A 404 2.28 -9.17 21.99
CA GLY A 404 2.24 -10.59 21.65
C GLY A 404 2.65 -10.86 20.19
N PHE A 405 2.38 -9.92 19.28
CA PHE A 405 2.86 -10.01 17.89
C PHE A 405 4.39 -9.89 17.79
N LEU A 406 4.99 -8.88 18.42
CA LEU A 406 6.42 -8.61 18.35
C LEU A 406 7.29 -9.69 19.02
N GLN A 407 6.77 -10.38 20.03
CA GLN A 407 7.48 -11.48 20.70
C GLN A 407 7.46 -12.80 19.93
N ARG A 408 6.60 -12.93 18.90
CA ARG A 408 6.51 -14.14 18.09
C ARG A 408 7.57 -14.11 16.99
N PRO A 409 8.44 -15.13 16.89
CA PRO A 409 9.32 -15.26 15.74
C PRO A 409 8.51 -15.26 14.44
N PRO A 410 8.97 -14.58 13.38
CA PRO A 410 8.26 -14.57 12.10
C PRO A 410 8.18 -16.00 11.55
N VAL A 411 6.96 -16.43 11.19
CA VAL A 411 6.74 -17.72 10.54
C VAL A 411 6.88 -17.52 9.04
N LEU A 412 8.03 -17.90 8.48
CA LEU A 412 8.24 -17.90 7.03
C LEU A 412 7.50 -19.09 6.41
N ASP A 413 6.85 -18.88 5.25
CA ASP A 413 6.19 -20.02 4.58
C ASP A 413 7.23 -21.07 4.16
N ARG A 414 6.75 -22.30 4.07
CA ARG A 414 7.49 -23.40 3.47
C ARG A 414 7.56 -23.24 1.95
N LEU A 415 8.50 -23.94 1.34
CA LEU A 415 8.56 -24.09 -0.12
C LEU A 415 7.23 -24.67 -0.63
N ASP A 416 6.59 -23.97 -1.57
CA ASP A 416 5.50 -24.52 -2.39
C ASP A 416 6.12 -25.17 -3.63
N GLU A 417 6.46 -26.46 -3.50
CA GLU A 417 7.09 -27.22 -4.58
C GLU A 417 6.21 -27.29 -5.83
N ALA A 418 4.89 -27.38 -5.65
CA ALA A 418 3.95 -27.48 -6.76
C ALA A 418 3.90 -26.18 -7.57
N GLU A 419 3.95 -25.04 -6.89
CA GLU A 419 4.06 -23.73 -7.54
C GLU A 419 5.39 -23.60 -8.28
N LEU A 420 6.51 -23.89 -7.62
CA LEU A 420 7.82 -23.74 -8.24
C LEU A 420 7.97 -24.65 -9.48
N LEU A 421 7.47 -25.89 -9.41
CA LEU A 421 7.39 -26.79 -10.57
C LEU A 421 6.51 -26.22 -11.67
N GLY A 422 5.35 -25.65 -11.30
CA GLY A 422 4.45 -24.98 -12.23
C GLY A 422 5.14 -23.85 -13.00
N TRP A 423 5.82 -22.96 -12.28
CA TRP A 423 6.59 -21.87 -12.87
C TRP A 423 7.69 -22.39 -13.80
N SER A 424 8.48 -23.38 -13.36
CA SER A 424 9.54 -23.99 -14.19
C SER A 424 9.02 -24.56 -15.50
N VAL A 425 7.85 -25.21 -15.48
CA VAL A 425 7.20 -25.74 -16.70
C VAL A 425 6.69 -24.61 -17.59
N ASP A 426 6.05 -23.60 -17.00
CA ASP A 426 5.44 -22.51 -17.74
C ASP A 426 6.47 -21.58 -18.39
N ILE A 427 7.60 -21.30 -17.74
CA ILE A 427 8.68 -20.50 -18.33
C ILE A 427 9.32 -21.21 -19.53
N VAL A 428 9.60 -22.53 -19.42
CA VAL A 428 10.12 -23.31 -20.55
C VAL A 428 9.10 -23.38 -21.69
N ARG A 429 7.81 -23.51 -21.36
CA ARG A 429 6.74 -23.46 -22.38
C ARG A 429 6.68 -22.09 -23.04
N ALA A 430 6.85 -21.00 -22.30
CA ALA A 430 6.91 -19.65 -22.83
C ALA A 430 8.14 -19.46 -23.75
N ALA A 431 9.32 -19.91 -23.32
CA ALA A 431 10.55 -19.88 -24.10
C ALA A 431 10.37 -20.60 -25.46
N ARG A 432 9.83 -21.83 -25.46
CA ARG A 432 9.54 -22.58 -26.71
C ARG A 432 8.60 -21.84 -27.65
N ARG A 433 7.53 -21.23 -27.13
CA ARG A 433 6.57 -20.46 -27.94
C ARG A 433 7.22 -19.23 -28.59
N ASN A 434 8.28 -18.71 -28.00
CA ASN A 434 9.03 -17.57 -28.52
C ASN A 434 10.27 -17.96 -29.34
N GLY A 435 10.45 -19.26 -29.63
CA GLY A 435 11.51 -19.75 -30.52
C GLY A 435 12.81 -20.14 -29.83
N TYR A 436 12.88 -20.07 -28.50
CA TYR A 436 14.05 -20.54 -27.75
C TYR A 436 14.11 -22.07 -27.72
N LEU A 437 15.33 -22.62 -27.85
CA LEU A 437 15.60 -24.05 -27.71
C LEU A 437 15.60 -24.44 -26.23
N ALA A 438 14.41 -24.61 -25.65
CA ALA A 438 14.24 -25.03 -24.27
C ALA A 438 13.67 -26.46 -24.18
N SER A 439 14.22 -27.28 -23.29
CA SER A 439 13.91 -28.69 -23.06
C SER A 439 13.33 -28.92 -21.66
N THR A 440 12.88 -30.14 -21.36
CA THR A 440 12.46 -30.47 -19.98
C THR A 440 13.63 -30.42 -19.00
N ALA A 441 14.86 -30.64 -19.47
CA ALA A 441 16.05 -30.52 -18.63
C ALA A 441 16.25 -29.08 -18.13
N ASP A 442 15.89 -28.08 -18.94
CA ASP A 442 15.95 -26.67 -18.52
C ASP A 442 14.93 -26.37 -17.41
N ALA A 443 13.75 -26.98 -17.43
CA ALA A 443 12.77 -26.81 -16.35
C ALA A 443 13.28 -27.41 -15.02
N ILE A 444 13.93 -28.58 -15.08
CA ILE A 444 14.56 -29.21 -13.91
C ILE A 444 15.70 -28.33 -13.41
N ALA A 445 16.56 -27.85 -14.30
CA ALA A 445 17.68 -26.98 -13.95
C ALA A 445 17.20 -25.67 -13.30
N VAL A 446 16.14 -25.04 -13.81
CA VAL A 446 15.56 -23.83 -13.19
C VAL A 446 15.03 -24.14 -11.79
N PHE A 447 14.30 -25.24 -11.61
CA PHE A 447 13.78 -25.65 -10.30
C PHE A 447 14.91 -25.84 -9.28
N GLU A 448 15.91 -26.66 -9.61
CA GLU A 448 17.04 -26.97 -8.73
C GLU A 448 17.91 -25.74 -8.46
N THR A 449 18.17 -24.93 -9.48
CA THR A 449 18.96 -23.69 -9.37
C THR A 449 18.24 -22.66 -8.50
N SER A 450 16.91 -22.54 -8.59
CA SER A 450 16.15 -21.63 -7.72
C SER A 450 16.33 -21.98 -6.24
N ILE A 451 16.25 -23.28 -5.91
CA ILE A 451 16.47 -23.77 -4.54
C ILE A 451 17.93 -23.54 -4.11
N LEU A 452 18.89 -23.79 -5.01
CA LEU A 452 20.31 -23.54 -4.75
C LEU A 452 20.58 -22.07 -4.44
N LEU A 453 20.06 -21.14 -5.24
CA LEU A 453 20.24 -19.69 -5.05
C LEU A 453 19.65 -19.22 -3.72
N ALA A 454 18.47 -19.73 -3.34
CA ALA A 454 17.89 -19.48 -2.03
C ALA A 454 18.79 -19.99 -0.90
N GLY A 455 19.31 -21.22 -1.02
CA GLY A 455 20.21 -21.83 -0.04
C GLY A 455 21.54 -21.10 0.09
N MET A 456 22.12 -20.62 -1.01
CA MET A 456 23.34 -19.78 -0.98
C MET A 456 23.11 -18.45 -0.26
N ARG A 457 21.88 -17.95 -0.26
CA ARG A 457 21.44 -16.77 0.48
C ARG A 457 20.92 -17.14 1.88
N ASP A 458 21.13 -18.37 2.33
CA ASP A 458 20.70 -18.90 3.63
C ASP A 458 19.21 -18.66 3.90
N ARG A 459 18.39 -18.91 2.87
CA ARG A 459 16.93 -18.86 2.90
C ARG A 459 16.32 -20.25 2.69
N ALA A 460 15.23 -20.52 3.40
CA ALA A 460 14.54 -21.81 3.38
C ALA A 460 13.72 -22.06 2.10
N LYS A 461 13.38 -21.01 1.34
CA LYS A 461 12.66 -21.10 0.07
C LYS A 461 13.15 -20.02 -0.92
N PRO A 462 13.05 -20.29 -2.24
CA PRO A 462 13.24 -19.26 -3.25
C PRO A 462 12.12 -18.22 -3.21
N THR A 463 12.47 -16.97 -3.49
CA THR A 463 11.57 -15.90 -3.90
C THR A 463 11.34 -15.98 -5.41
N PRO A 464 10.33 -15.28 -5.94
CA PRO A 464 10.17 -15.11 -7.39
C PRO A 464 11.43 -14.56 -8.08
N TYR A 465 12.27 -13.80 -7.37
CA TYR A 465 13.51 -13.23 -7.93
C TYR A 465 14.67 -14.24 -7.95
N ASP A 466 14.75 -15.19 -7.01
CA ASP A 466 15.64 -16.36 -7.18
C ASP A 466 15.24 -17.19 -8.39
N PHE A 467 13.92 -17.37 -8.58
CA PHE A 467 13.40 -18.08 -9.74
C PHE A 467 13.75 -17.36 -11.05
N GLN A 468 13.62 -16.04 -11.08
CA GLN A 468 14.03 -15.23 -12.23
C GLN A 468 15.52 -15.38 -12.53
N ASP A 469 16.39 -15.23 -11.51
CA ASP A 469 17.85 -15.42 -11.65
C ASP A 469 18.15 -16.83 -12.22
N ALA A 470 17.48 -17.86 -11.72
CA ALA A 470 17.63 -19.23 -12.17
C ALA A 470 17.13 -19.42 -13.61
N ALA A 471 16.00 -18.82 -13.98
CA ALA A 471 15.43 -18.87 -15.33
C ALA A 471 16.36 -18.25 -16.37
N VAL A 472 16.84 -17.03 -16.10
CA VAL A 472 17.85 -16.35 -16.93
C VAL A 472 19.09 -17.23 -17.09
N THR A 473 19.64 -17.72 -15.98
CA THR A 473 20.85 -18.54 -15.99
C THR A 473 20.69 -19.85 -16.78
N CYS A 474 19.53 -20.50 -16.69
CA CYS A 474 19.33 -21.83 -17.29
C CYS A 474 18.80 -21.80 -18.72
N ILE A 475 18.04 -20.77 -19.10
CA ILE A 475 17.31 -20.73 -20.38
C ILE A 475 17.94 -19.72 -21.35
N GLU A 476 18.48 -18.61 -20.87
CA GLU A 476 19.05 -17.55 -21.69
C GLU A 476 20.49 -17.87 -22.11
N LYS A 477 20.63 -18.93 -22.92
CA LYS A 477 21.92 -19.44 -23.41
C LYS A 477 22.37 -18.78 -24.71
N ASP A 478 21.42 -18.46 -25.58
CA ASP A 478 21.63 -17.87 -26.90
C ASP A 478 20.56 -16.78 -27.15
N SER A 479 20.95 -15.63 -27.72
CA SER A 479 20.01 -14.58 -28.09
C SER A 479 19.28 -14.93 -29.40
N VAL A 480 17.97 -14.66 -29.45
CA VAL A 480 17.16 -14.87 -30.66
C VAL A 480 16.98 -13.51 -31.36
N PRO A 481 17.51 -13.31 -32.58
CA PRO A 481 17.41 -12.01 -33.26
C PRO A 481 15.97 -11.51 -33.39
N GLY A 482 15.74 -10.26 -32.95
CA GLY A 482 14.43 -9.60 -33.03
C GLY A 482 13.39 -10.10 -32.01
N ARG A 483 13.80 -10.85 -30.99
CA ARG A 483 12.95 -11.25 -29.86
C ARG A 483 13.47 -10.61 -28.57
N ARG A 484 12.54 -10.38 -27.62
CA ARG A 484 12.90 -9.97 -26.26
C ARG A 484 13.51 -11.15 -25.52
N ASP A 485 14.41 -10.86 -24.59
CA ASP A 485 15.00 -11.81 -23.65
C ASP A 485 13.90 -12.56 -22.87
N VAL A 486 14.21 -13.80 -22.44
CA VAL A 486 13.24 -14.80 -21.93
C VAL A 486 12.57 -14.38 -20.63
#